data_AF-A0A7J3QFE3-F1
#
_entry.id   AF-A0A7J3QFE3-F1
#
_cell.length_a   1.000
_cell.length_b   1.000
_cell.length_c   1.000
_cell.angle_alpha   90.00
_cell.angle_beta   90.00
_cell.angle_gamma   90.00
#
_symmetry.space_group_name_H-M   'P 1'
#
loop_
_entity.id
_entity.type
_entity.pdbx_description
1 polymer ?
#
loop_
_entity_poly.entity_id
_entity_poly.type
_entity_poly.pdbx_seq_one_letter_code
_entity_poly.pdbx_strand_id
1 'polypeptide(L)'
;PDRDIEMVKEIFENPEYKPDMLKIYPVLVIEGTKLYDLWREGLYNALNDDEAVELISEFYRYIPKWARVMRIQRDIPASLIIAGPKKANLRELIERKAMEKGIKINEIRFREVGRQLLYKNKKLNKITITKEYYEASKGIEIFLAAEDIENDILIGLLRLRIPSEKPHRVEIDTKTALVRELHIYGPQVPIGNYIDDAWQHKGWGTKLLRLAEEIARFEFSCNKIYVLSGVGVREYYRKQGYRKLDELPYMVKELKNNI
;
A
#
# COMPACT_ATOMS: atom_id res chain seq x y z
N PRO A 1 -17.28 17.19 6.22
CA PRO A 1 -15.92 17.16 6.80
C PRO A 1 -15.77 16.14 7.92
N ASP A 2 -16.47 16.32 9.06
CA ASP A 2 -16.29 15.45 10.24
C ASP A 2 -16.66 14.00 9.96
N ARG A 3 -17.78 13.77 9.27
CA ARG A 3 -18.19 12.42 8.83
C ARG A 3 -17.19 11.78 7.88
N ASP A 4 -16.56 12.57 7.00
CA ASP A 4 -15.56 12.07 6.05
C ASP A 4 -14.27 11.66 6.77
N ILE A 5 -13.87 12.44 7.79
CA ILE A 5 -12.71 12.14 8.64
C ILE A 5 -12.98 10.88 9.47
N GLU A 6 -14.15 10.77 10.10
CA GLU A 6 -14.53 9.59 10.88
C GLU A 6 -14.60 8.34 10.00
N MET A 7 -15.07 8.45 8.77
CA MET A 7 -15.05 7.35 7.80
C MET A 7 -13.62 6.85 7.54
N VAL A 8 -12.64 7.74 7.32
CA VAL A 8 -11.25 7.32 7.09
C VAL A 8 -10.66 6.65 8.32
N LYS A 9 -10.96 7.19 9.51
CA LYS A 9 -10.57 6.59 10.77
C LYS A 9 -11.16 5.19 10.93
N GLU A 10 -12.46 5.03 10.70
CA GLU A 10 -13.15 3.73 10.77
C GLU A 10 -12.55 2.72 9.80
N ILE A 11 -12.25 3.10 8.56
CA ILE A 11 -11.65 2.22 7.53
C ILE A 11 -10.34 1.58 8.01
N PHE A 12 -9.56 2.26 8.85
CA PHE A 12 -8.27 1.77 9.34
C PHE A 12 -8.29 1.23 10.76
N GLU A 13 -9.25 1.62 11.60
CA GLU A 13 -9.40 1.11 12.96
C GLU A 13 -10.27 -0.16 13.01
N ASN A 14 -11.33 -0.24 12.20
CA ASN A 14 -12.24 -1.38 12.18
C ASN A 14 -11.61 -2.58 11.43
N PRO A 15 -11.43 -3.75 12.09
CA PRO A 15 -10.83 -4.93 11.48
C PRO A 15 -11.63 -5.52 10.30
N GLU A 16 -12.91 -5.16 10.12
CA GLU A 16 -13.68 -5.61 8.96
C GLU A 16 -13.23 -4.95 7.64
N TYR A 17 -12.45 -3.86 7.70
CA TYR A 17 -11.93 -3.15 6.53
C TYR A 17 -10.41 -3.32 6.37
N LYS A 18 -9.60 -2.35 6.83
CA LYS A 18 -8.14 -2.28 6.70
C LYS A 18 -7.62 -2.59 5.27
N PRO A 19 -7.94 -1.72 4.30
CA PRO A 19 -7.57 -1.91 2.89
C PRO A 19 -6.10 -1.56 2.59
N ASP A 20 -5.38 -2.42 1.87
CA ASP A 20 -3.96 -2.20 1.51
C ASP A 20 -3.71 -0.89 0.75
N MET A 21 -4.69 -0.46 -0.04
CA MET A 21 -4.56 0.69 -0.93
C MET A 21 -5.86 1.50 -0.96
N LEU A 22 -5.70 2.82 -1.08
CA LEU A 22 -6.79 3.76 -1.29
C LEU A 22 -6.65 4.50 -2.63
N LYS A 23 -7.79 4.67 -3.30
CA LYS A 23 -7.97 5.65 -4.39
C LYS A 23 -8.97 6.68 -3.90
N ILE A 24 -8.51 7.94 -3.77
CA ILE A 24 -9.33 9.00 -3.19
C ILE A 24 -9.72 9.95 -4.31
N TYR A 25 -11.01 10.07 -4.57
CA TYR A 25 -11.54 10.96 -5.60
C TYR A 25 -12.56 11.88 -4.97
N PRO A 26 -12.26 13.20 -4.86
CA PRO A 26 -13.32 14.18 -4.66
C PRO A 26 -14.42 13.95 -5.70
N VAL A 27 -15.65 14.05 -5.26
CA VAL A 27 -16.80 13.89 -6.15
C VAL A 27 -16.80 15.06 -7.14
N LEU A 28 -16.98 14.73 -8.42
CA LEU A 28 -17.03 15.70 -9.53
C LEU A 28 -18.42 15.69 -10.13
N VAL A 29 -18.94 16.88 -10.43
CA VAL A 29 -20.20 17.06 -11.15
C VAL A 29 -19.89 17.13 -12.64
N ILE A 30 -20.43 16.16 -13.38
CA ILE A 30 -20.28 16.03 -14.84
C ILE A 30 -21.66 16.15 -15.48
N GLU A 31 -21.74 16.91 -16.56
CA GLU A 31 -22.98 17.08 -17.33
C GLU A 31 -23.56 15.72 -17.76
N GLY A 32 -24.89 15.61 -17.75
CA GLY A 32 -25.61 14.38 -18.11
C GLY A 32 -25.65 13.31 -17.01
N THR A 33 -25.14 13.60 -15.80
CA THR A 33 -25.27 12.70 -14.65
C THR A 33 -26.41 13.13 -13.72
N LYS A 34 -26.96 12.19 -12.93
CA LYS A 34 -27.99 12.53 -11.94
C LYS A 34 -27.49 13.54 -10.89
N LEU A 35 -26.18 13.49 -10.58
CA LEU A 35 -25.54 14.43 -9.67
C LEU A 35 -25.53 15.86 -10.23
N TYR A 36 -25.45 16.02 -11.55
CA TYR A 36 -25.57 17.32 -12.22
C TYR A 36 -26.96 17.92 -12.08
N ASP A 37 -28.02 17.12 -12.16
CA ASP A 37 -29.38 17.61 -11.90
C ASP A 37 -29.53 18.08 -10.45
N LEU A 38 -29.06 17.28 -9.48
CA LEU A 38 -29.07 17.65 -8.06
C LEU A 38 -28.26 18.93 -7.80
N TRP A 39 -27.11 19.09 -8.46
CA TRP A 39 -26.30 20.30 -8.36
C TRP A 39 -27.02 21.51 -8.96
N ARG A 40 -27.65 21.37 -10.14
CA ARG A 40 -28.44 22.44 -10.78
C ARG A 40 -29.64 22.87 -9.94
N GLU A 41 -30.27 21.93 -9.25
CA GLU A 41 -31.40 22.19 -8.34
C GLU A 41 -30.95 22.76 -6.98
N GLY A 42 -29.64 22.91 -6.74
CA GLY A 42 -29.08 23.39 -5.47
C GLY A 42 -29.11 22.37 -4.32
N LEU A 43 -29.43 21.11 -4.63
CA LEU A 43 -29.53 20.00 -3.68
C LEU A 43 -28.19 19.30 -3.41
N TYR A 44 -27.16 19.61 -4.22
CA TYR A 44 -25.81 19.11 -4.02
C TYR A 44 -24.78 20.22 -4.19
N ASN A 45 -23.87 20.36 -3.22
CA ASN A 45 -22.74 21.29 -3.27
C ASN A 45 -21.44 20.51 -3.43
N ALA A 46 -20.74 20.73 -4.54
CA ALA A 46 -19.45 20.10 -4.80
C ALA A 46 -18.33 20.87 -4.08
N LEU A 47 -17.33 20.15 -3.59
CA LEU A 47 -16.12 20.77 -3.03
C LEU A 47 -15.38 21.58 -4.10
N ASN A 48 -14.84 22.73 -3.73
CA ASN A 48 -13.82 23.39 -4.53
C ASN A 48 -12.42 22.80 -4.27
N ASP A 49 -11.41 23.26 -5.01
CA ASP A 49 -10.04 22.76 -4.87
C ASP A 49 -9.48 22.91 -3.45
N ASP A 50 -9.71 24.06 -2.81
CA ASP A 50 -9.10 24.37 -1.51
C ASP A 50 -9.82 23.60 -0.39
N GLU A 51 -11.15 23.43 -0.48
CA GLU A 51 -11.92 22.57 0.42
C GLU A 51 -11.50 21.10 0.31
N ALA A 52 -11.25 20.61 -0.91
CA ALA A 52 -10.76 19.25 -1.11
C ALA A 52 -9.33 19.06 -0.58
N VAL A 53 -8.45 20.05 -0.77
CA VAL A 53 -7.09 20.05 -0.19
C VAL A 53 -7.17 20.04 1.34
N GLU A 54 -7.98 20.91 1.91
CA GLU A 54 -8.16 21.03 3.36
C GLU A 54 -8.66 19.71 3.96
N LEU A 55 -9.73 19.14 3.38
CA LEU A 55 -10.33 17.90 3.87
C LEU A 55 -9.41 16.69 3.71
N ILE A 56 -8.89 16.46 2.51
CA ILE A 56 -8.09 15.25 2.24
C ILE A 56 -6.74 15.32 2.98
N SER A 57 -6.19 16.51 3.25
CA SER A 57 -4.98 16.62 4.07
C SER A 57 -5.16 16.07 5.49
N GLU A 58 -6.36 16.16 6.08
CA GLU A 58 -6.65 15.53 7.38
C GLU A 58 -6.71 14.00 7.32
N PHE A 59 -7.12 13.42 6.19
CA PHE A 59 -7.20 11.97 6.06
C PHE A 59 -5.85 11.31 6.35
N TYR A 60 -4.76 11.93 5.92
CA TYR A 60 -3.39 11.45 6.10
C TYR A 60 -2.98 11.24 7.56
N ARG A 61 -3.67 11.86 8.54
CA ARG A 61 -3.46 11.63 9.97
C ARG A 61 -3.75 10.19 10.38
N TYR A 62 -4.70 9.55 9.70
CA TYR A 62 -5.24 8.23 10.06
C TYR A 62 -4.75 7.12 9.12
N ILE A 63 -4.05 7.45 8.03
CA ILE A 63 -3.56 6.46 7.08
C ILE A 63 -2.30 5.78 7.65
N PRO A 64 -2.33 4.47 7.90
CA PRO A 64 -1.22 3.76 8.52
C PRO A 64 -0.08 3.47 7.56
N LYS A 65 1.06 3.03 8.11
CA LYS A 65 2.29 2.75 7.36
C LYS A 65 2.15 1.67 6.29
N TRP A 66 1.23 0.72 6.49
CA TRP A 66 0.99 -0.39 5.58
C TRP A 66 0.05 -0.05 4.43
N ALA A 67 -0.62 1.10 4.46
CA ALA A 67 -1.55 1.51 3.42
C ALA A 67 -0.84 2.36 2.34
N ARG A 68 -1.27 2.22 1.09
CA ARG A 68 -0.77 3.01 -0.04
C ARG A 68 -1.86 3.91 -0.62
N VAL A 69 -1.63 5.21 -0.64
CA VAL A 69 -2.53 6.14 -1.34
C VAL A 69 -2.11 6.23 -2.80
N MET A 70 -2.91 5.64 -3.68
CA MET A 70 -2.60 5.55 -5.11
C MET A 70 -2.69 6.91 -5.80
N ARG A 71 -3.88 7.29 -6.27
CA ARG A 71 -4.13 8.50 -7.03
C ARG A 71 -5.18 9.32 -6.31
N ILE A 72 -4.89 10.60 -6.15
CA ILE A 72 -5.85 11.58 -5.67
C ILE A 72 -6.23 12.42 -6.88
N GLN A 73 -7.48 12.26 -7.37
CA GLN A 73 -8.07 12.77 -8.63
C GLN A 73 -8.19 11.77 -9.80
N ARG A 74 -9.29 11.84 -10.56
CA ARG A 74 -9.51 11.03 -11.77
C ARG A 74 -8.81 11.63 -13.00
N ASP A 75 -8.57 10.80 -14.03
CA ASP A 75 -8.17 11.28 -15.37
C ASP A 75 -9.39 11.82 -16.13
N ILE A 76 -9.91 12.98 -15.70
CA ILE A 76 -11.02 13.66 -16.38
C ILE A 76 -10.54 15.04 -16.82
N PRO A 77 -10.70 15.42 -18.10
CA PRO A 77 -10.39 16.77 -18.58
C PRO A 77 -11.13 17.83 -17.76
N ALA A 78 -10.42 18.86 -17.30
CA ALA A 78 -11.00 19.91 -16.47
C ALA A 78 -12.16 20.66 -17.14
N SER A 79 -12.18 20.72 -18.48
CA SER A 79 -13.26 21.30 -19.28
C SER A 79 -14.60 20.54 -19.16
N LEU A 80 -14.57 19.26 -18.81
CA LEU A 80 -15.78 18.44 -18.61
C LEU A 80 -16.30 18.50 -17.17
N ILE A 81 -15.54 19.10 -16.26
CA ILE A 81 -15.92 19.24 -14.85
C ILE A 81 -16.76 20.51 -14.72
N ILE A 82 -18.05 20.34 -14.46
CA ILE A 82 -18.96 21.47 -14.20
C ILE A 82 -18.65 22.07 -12.83
N ALA A 83 -18.66 21.23 -11.78
CA ALA A 83 -18.32 21.61 -10.41
C ALA A 83 -17.50 20.50 -9.73
N GLY A 84 -16.66 20.88 -8.76
CA GLY A 84 -15.68 19.99 -8.14
C GLY A 84 -14.23 20.48 -8.32
N PRO A 85 -13.24 19.86 -7.66
CA PRO A 85 -11.83 20.20 -7.83
C PRO A 85 -11.34 19.95 -9.27
N LYS A 86 -10.54 20.87 -9.79
CA LYS A 86 -10.03 20.86 -11.18
C LYS A 86 -8.50 20.92 -11.27
N LYS A 87 -7.80 21.24 -10.17
CA LYS A 87 -6.33 21.32 -10.17
C LYS A 87 -5.71 19.95 -10.46
N ALA A 88 -4.82 19.90 -11.45
CA ALA A 88 -4.16 18.66 -11.89
C ALA A 88 -3.06 18.16 -10.95
N ASN A 89 -2.60 18.99 -10.00
CA ASN A 89 -1.57 18.63 -9.02
C ASN A 89 -2.13 18.47 -7.60
N LEU A 90 -3.39 18.05 -7.47
CA LEU A 90 -4.11 18.02 -6.19
C LEU A 90 -3.35 17.27 -5.08
N ARG A 91 -2.71 16.14 -5.42
CA ARG A 91 -1.89 15.36 -4.48
C ARG A 91 -0.77 16.19 -3.85
N GLU A 92 -0.04 16.96 -4.65
CA GLU A 92 1.08 17.77 -4.18
C GLU A 92 0.59 18.84 -3.19
N LEU A 93 -0.54 19.48 -3.52
CA LEU A 93 -1.17 20.48 -2.67
C LEU A 93 -1.63 19.88 -1.32
N ILE A 94 -2.23 18.70 -1.36
CA ILE A 94 -2.69 17.96 -0.18
C ILE A 94 -1.52 17.58 0.73
N GLU A 95 -0.46 17.00 0.16
CA GLU A 95 0.71 16.58 0.94
C GLU A 95 1.42 17.79 1.56
N ARG A 96 1.56 18.89 0.81
CA ARG A 96 2.09 20.14 1.35
C ARG A 96 1.23 20.65 2.50
N LYS A 97 -0.09 20.70 2.32
CA LYS A 97 -1.02 21.13 3.36
C LYS A 97 -0.97 20.25 4.60
N ALA A 98 -0.88 18.94 4.44
CA ALA A 98 -0.72 18.01 5.57
C ALA A 98 0.56 18.29 6.34
N MET A 99 1.69 18.52 5.66
CA MET A 99 2.95 18.89 6.30
C MET A 99 2.89 20.26 7.00
N GLU A 100 2.25 21.26 6.40
CA GLU A 100 2.02 22.58 7.02
C GLU A 100 1.21 22.47 8.32
N LYS A 101 0.29 21.51 8.40
CA LYS A 101 -0.49 21.18 9.60
C LYS A 101 0.27 20.33 10.62
N GLY A 102 1.53 19.99 10.37
CA GLY A 102 2.33 19.09 11.22
C GLY A 102 1.90 17.62 11.15
N ILE A 103 1.12 17.22 10.14
CA ILE A 103 0.70 15.83 9.96
C ILE A 103 1.85 15.05 9.33
N LYS A 104 2.32 14.00 10.03
CA LYS A 104 3.29 13.06 9.48
C LYS A 104 2.59 12.14 8.48
N ILE A 105 3.05 12.17 7.23
CA ILE A 105 2.54 11.31 6.15
C ILE A 105 3.22 9.93 6.22
N ASN A 106 2.48 8.92 6.69
CA ASN A 106 3.00 7.56 6.89
C ASN A 106 2.78 6.62 5.70
N GLU A 107 1.90 6.96 4.77
CA GLU A 107 1.50 6.04 3.70
C GLU A 107 2.67 5.66 2.77
N ILE A 108 2.60 4.46 2.21
CA ILE A 108 3.66 3.82 1.44
C ILE A 108 4.21 4.73 0.35
N ARG A 109 3.35 5.31 -0.49
CA ARG A 109 3.77 6.01 -1.71
C ARG A 109 4.54 7.29 -1.44
N PHE A 110 4.24 7.97 -0.35
CA PHE A 110 5.02 9.11 0.10
C PHE A 110 6.43 8.66 0.48
N ARG A 111 6.57 7.53 1.18
CA ARG A 111 7.85 7.03 1.71
C ARG A 111 8.69 6.24 0.72
N GLU A 112 8.15 5.83 -0.44
CA GLU A 112 8.86 5.08 -1.49
C GLU A 112 10.23 5.72 -1.84
N VAL A 113 11.30 4.92 -1.82
CA VAL A 113 12.68 5.41 -2.07
C VAL A 113 12.83 6.18 -3.37
N GLY A 114 12.28 5.68 -4.48
CA GLY A 114 12.37 6.36 -5.78
C GLY A 114 11.76 7.77 -5.74
N ARG A 115 10.73 7.97 -4.91
CA ARG A 115 10.12 9.27 -4.69
C ARG A 115 10.99 10.12 -3.75
N GLN A 116 11.36 9.60 -2.60
CA GLN A 116 12.06 10.36 -1.57
C GLN A 116 13.45 10.83 -2.01
N LEU A 117 14.15 10.07 -2.85
CA LEU A 117 15.43 10.50 -3.43
C LEU A 117 15.29 11.75 -4.31
N LEU A 118 14.18 11.87 -5.06
CA LEU A 118 13.89 13.07 -5.86
C LEU A 118 13.54 14.29 -4.99
N TYR A 119 12.77 14.08 -3.91
CA TYR A 119 12.28 15.18 -3.07
C TYR A 119 13.32 15.71 -2.08
N LYS A 120 14.12 14.82 -1.48
CA LYS A 120 14.92 15.19 -0.29
C LYS A 120 16.42 15.25 -0.55
N ASN A 121 16.92 14.84 -1.73
CA ASN A 121 18.35 14.68 -2.02
C ASN A 121 19.12 14.03 -0.85
N LYS A 122 18.47 13.08 -0.17
CA LYS A 122 18.98 12.40 1.03
C LYS A 122 19.66 11.10 0.62
N LYS A 123 20.83 10.84 1.21
CA LYS A 123 21.43 9.51 1.15
C LYS A 123 20.70 8.58 2.10
N LEU A 124 20.58 7.31 1.70
CA LEU A 124 20.05 6.27 2.57
C LEU A 124 21.01 6.03 3.74
N ASN A 125 20.45 5.91 4.95
CA ASN A 125 21.16 5.48 6.14
C ASN A 125 21.02 3.95 6.30
N LYS A 126 21.04 3.47 7.54
CA LYS A 126 20.91 2.05 7.87
C LYS A 126 19.49 1.56 7.60
N ILE A 127 19.37 0.61 6.66
CA ILE A 127 18.11 -0.08 6.39
C ILE A 127 17.87 -1.19 7.42
N THR A 128 16.67 -1.24 7.96
CA THR A 128 16.20 -2.28 8.89
C THR A 128 14.88 -2.86 8.43
N ILE A 129 14.50 -4.05 8.92
CA ILE A 129 13.18 -4.61 8.65
C ILE A 129 12.29 -4.38 9.87
N THR A 130 11.21 -3.61 9.69
CA THR A 130 10.16 -3.43 10.69
C THR A 130 9.02 -4.43 10.45
N LYS A 131 8.30 -4.77 11.53
CA LYS A 131 7.14 -5.67 11.51
C LYS A 131 5.96 -4.96 12.16
N GLU A 132 4.81 -4.96 11.50
CA GLU A 132 3.56 -4.44 12.05
C GLU A 132 2.48 -5.51 11.92
N TYR A 133 1.87 -5.90 13.04
CA TYR A 133 0.83 -6.92 13.11
C TYR A 133 -0.51 -6.24 13.32
N TYR A 134 -1.51 -6.61 12.54
CA TYR A 134 -2.87 -6.09 12.71
C TYR A 134 -3.92 -7.11 12.30
N GLU A 135 -5.04 -7.11 13.02
CA GLU A 135 -6.20 -7.92 12.64
C GLU A 135 -6.91 -7.28 11.44
N ALA A 136 -7.21 -8.09 10.43
CA ALA A 136 -8.04 -7.73 9.29
C ALA A 136 -8.85 -8.93 8.78
N SER A 137 -10.16 -8.74 8.67
CA SER A 137 -11.14 -9.75 8.23
C SER A 137 -10.95 -11.08 8.96
N LYS A 138 -10.89 -11.02 10.30
CA LYS A 138 -10.74 -12.15 11.23
C LYS A 138 -9.44 -12.96 11.10
N GLY A 139 -8.52 -12.50 10.26
CA GLY A 139 -7.17 -13.05 10.14
C GLY A 139 -6.15 -12.04 10.65
N ILE A 140 -4.89 -12.45 10.64
CA ILE A 140 -3.77 -11.60 11.07
C ILE A 140 -2.98 -11.21 9.83
N GLU A 141 -2.80 -9.91 9.63
CA GLU A 141 -1.87 -9.36 8.66
C GLU A 141 -0.57 -9.01 9.37
N ILE A 142 0.54 -9.34 8.73
CA ILE A 142 1.89 -8.95 9.12
C ILE A 142 2.49 -8.17 7.96
N PHE A 143 2.66 -6.87 8.17
CA PHE A 143 3.34 -5.98 7.24
C PHE A 143 4.82 -5.91 7.60
N LEU A 144 5.66 -6.42 6.70
CA LEU A 144 7.12 -6.33 6.81
C LEU A 144 7.62 -5.22 5.91
N ALA A 145 8.42 -4.30 6.43
CA ALA A 145 8.97 -3.20 5.66
C ALA A 145 10.48 -3.12 5.82
N ALA A 146 11.23 -3.20 4.72
CA ALA A 146 12.62 -2.82 4.68
C ALA A 146 12.69 -1.28 4.53
N GLU A 147 13.06 -0.58 5.59
CA GLU A 147 13.02 0.89 5.64
C GLU A 147 14.23 1.50 6.37
N ASP A 148 14.60 2.71 5.93
CA ASP A 148 15.40 3.65 6.68
C ASP A 148 14.48 4.40 7.64
N ILE A 149 14.53 4.03 8.92
CA ILE A 149 13.64 4.59 9.95
C ILE A 149 13.96 6.06 10.22
N GLU A 150 15.23 6.45 10.15
CA GLU A 150 15.67 7.81 10.46
C GLU A 150 15.17 8.81 9.41
N ASN A 151 15.25 8.42 8.13
CA ASN A 151 14.79 9.27 7.04
C ASN A 151 13.33 9.03 6.63
N ASP A 152 12.68 8.02 7.20
CA ASP A 152 11.33 7.54 6.87
C ASP A 152 11.19 7.18 5.39
N ILE A 153 12.15 6.39 4.89
CA ILE A 153 12.23 5.95 3.49
C ILE A 153 12.01 4.44 3.40
N LEU A 154 11.03 4.05 2.59
CA LEU A 154 10.67 2.66 2.33
C LEU A 154 11.40 2.12 1.09
N ILE A 155 12.13 1.03 1.28
CA ILE A 155 12.85 0.32 0.22
C ILE A 155 12.02 -0.81 -0.38
N GLY A 156 11.31 -1.55 0.46
CA GLY A 156 10.51 -2.68 0.03
C GLY A 156 9.61 -3.18 1.13
N LEU A 157 8.60 -3.94 0.74
CA LEU A 157 7.57 -4.45 1.64
C LEU A 157 7.18 -5.88 1.31
N LEU A 158 6.65 -6.58 2.31
CA LEU A 158 5.98 -7.87 2.17
C LEU A 158 4.71 -7.86 3.03
N ARG A 159 3.60 -8.32 2.45
CA ARG A 159 2.33 -8.57 3.15
C ARG A 159 2.14 -10.06 3.37
N LEU A 160 2.24 -10.49 4.63
CA LEU A 160 2.02 -11.86 5.04
C LEU A 160 0.68 -11.94 5.77
N ARG A 161 -0.19 -12.86 5.35
CA ARG A 161 -1.49 -13.12 5.98
C ARG A 161 -1.50 -14.50 6.62
N ILE A 162 -1.93 -14.55 7.87
CA ILE A 162 -2.39 -15.76 8.54
C ILE A 162 -3.93 -15.76 8.43
N PRO A 163 -4.51 -16.70 7.66
CA PRO A 163 -5.94 -16.71 7.39
C PRO A 163 -6.74 -17.04 8.66
N SER A 164 -8.02 -16.68 8.67
CA SER A 164 -8.97 -17.14 9.67
C SER A 164 -9.28 -18.62 9.48
N GLU A 165 -10.05 -19.21 10.40
CA GLU A 165 -10.55 -20.59 10.30
C GLU A 165 -11.56 -20.80 9.16
N LYS A 166 -11.96 -19.74 8.45
CA LYS A 166 -12.97 -19.79 7.37
C LYS A 166 -12.41 -19.31 6.03
N PRO A 167 -11.31 -19.90 5.51
CA PRO A 167 -10.83 -19.57 4.18
C PRO A 167 -11.82 -20.11 3.13
N HIS A 168 -12.00 -19.37 2.03
CA HIS A 168 -12.91 -19.77 0.96
C HIS A 168 -12.31 -20.83 0.01
N ARG A 169 -10.97 -20.93 -0.04
CA ARG A 169 -10.22 -21.85 -0.89
C ARG A 169 -9.87 -23.10 -0.08
N VAL A 170 -10.18 -24.27 -0.62
CA VAL A 170 -9.97 -25.57 0.05
C VAL A 170 -8.50 -25.90 0.29
N GLU A 171 -7.59 -25.36 -0.51
CA GLU A 171 -6.15 -25.57 -0.36
C GLU A 171 -5.50 -24.71 0.74
N ILE A 172 -6.25 -23.79 1.34
CA ILE A 172 -5.82 -22.89 2.41
C ILE A 172 -6.48 -23.36 3.71
N ASP A 173 -5.69 -23.55 4.74
CA ASP A 173 -6.13 -23.91 6.09
C ASP A 173 -5.44 -23.02 7.14
N THR A 174 -5.70 -23.29 8.42
CA THR A 174 -5.10 -22.57 9.56
C THR A 174 -3.59 -22.81 9.71
N LYS A 175 -2.99 -23.70 8.92
CA LYS A 175 -1.56 -24.01 8.89
C LYS A 175 -0.87 -23.51 7.62
N THR A 176 -1.60 -22.73 6.80
CA THR A 176 -1.12 -22.15 5.56
C THR A 176 -0.98 -20.63 5.69
N ALA A 177 0.23 -20.11 5.53
CA ALA A 177 0.48 -18.67 5.47
C ALA A 177 0.45 -18.16 4.01
N LEU A 178 0.05 -16.91 3.81
CA LEU A 178 -0.11 -16.32 2.48
C LEU A 178 0.74 -15.06 2.32
N VAL A 179 1.71 -15.09 1.40
CA VAL A 179 2.37 -13.87 0.92
C VAL A 179 1.48 -13.27 -0.16
N ARG A 180 0.79 -12.18 0.19
CA ARG A 180 -0.15 -11.46 -0.70
C ARG A 180 0.57 -10.52 -1.65
N GLU A 181 1.66 -9.92 -1.18
CA GLU A 181 2.45 -8.96 -1.94
C GLU A 181 3.91 -9.03 -1.45
N LEU A 182 4.84 -8.98 -2.40
CA LEU A 182 6.24 -8.68 -2.17
C LEU A 182 6.63 -7.64 -3.21
N HIS A 183 7.06 -6.46 -2.76
CA HIS A 183 7.41 -5.36 -3.65
C HIS A 183 8.71 -4.70 -3.19
N ILE A 184 9.69 -4.60 -4.09
CA ILE A 184 10.93 -3.87 -3.86
C ILE A 184 10.93 -2.66 -4.78
N TYR A 185 11.00 -1.47 -4.19
CA TYR A 185 11.12 -0.23 -4.91
C TYR A 185 12.56 -0.05 -5.37
N GLY A 186 12.76 0.05 -6.68
CA GLY A 186 14.03 0.49 -7.26
C GLY A 186 14.07 2.01 -7.42
N PRO A 187 15.26 2.59 -7.64
CA PRO A 187 15.35 3.96 -8.11
C PRO A 187 14.66 4.05 -9.47
N GLN A 188 13.74 5.01 -9.64
CA GLN A 188 13.34 5.47 -10.97
C GLN A 188 14.54 6.22 -11.52
N VAL A 189 15.39 5.53 -12.27
CA VAL A 189 16.58 6.14 -12.84
C VAL A 189 16.12 7.10 -13.94
N PRO A 190 16.42 8.42 -13.87
CA PRO A 190 16.30 9.29 -15.03
C PRO A 190 17.18 8.72 -16.15
N ILE A 191 16.70 8.74 -17.38
CA ILE A 191 17.49 8.29 -18.55
C ILE A 191 18.82 9.06 -18.53
N GLY A 192 19.94 8.36 -18.31
CA GLY A 192 21.30 8.91 -18.41
C GLY A 192 22.15 8.94 -17.12
N ASN A 193 21.60 8.69 -15.92
CA ASN A 193 22.38 8.73 -14.67
C ASN A 193 22.48 7.35 -14.01
N TYR A 194 23.67 6.77 -13.92
CA TYR A 194 23.89 5.58 -13.07
C TYR A 194 24.00 6.02 -11.60
N ILE A 195 23.12 5.49 -10.73
CA ILE A 195 23.24 5.64 -9.28
C ILE A 195 23.79 4.32 -8.71
N ASP A 196 24.96 4.37 -8.07
CA ASP A 196 25.60 3.22 -7.38
C ASP A 196 24.67 2.54 -6.35
N ASP A 197 23.69 3.27 -5.80
CA ASP A 197 22.71 2.78 -4.81
C ASP A 197 21.75 1.71 -5.34
N ALA A 198 21.66 1.49 -6.66
CA ALA A 198 20.93 0.35 -7.22
C ALA A 198 21.42 -1.01 -6.66
N TRP A 199 22.68 -1.07 -6.22
CA TRP A 199 23.25 -2.25 -5.55
C TRP A 199 22.73 -2.45 -4.12
N GLN A 200 22.38 -1.38 -3.40
CA GLN A 200 21.86 -1.49 -2.02
C GLN A 200 20.47 -2.14 -1.97
N HIS A 201 19.73 -2.13 -3.09
CA HIS A 201 18.42 -2.78 -3.21
C HIS A 201 18.50 -4.30 -3.46
N LYS A 202 19.68 -4.84 -3.77
CA LYS A 202 19.84 -6.26 -4.06
C LYS A 202 19.65 -7.10 -2.79
N GLY A 203 18.70 -8.02 -2.85
CA GLY A 203 18.49 -9.06 -1.82
C GLY A 203 17.45 -8.73 -0.75
N TRP A 204 16.90 -7.51 -0.67
CA TRP A 204 15.83 -7.20 0.29
C TRP A 204 14.59 -8.07 0.09
N GLY A 205 14.23 -8.37 -1.16
CA GLY A 205 13.12 -9.28 -1.43
C GLY A 205 13.33 -10.66 -0.81
N THR A 206 14.54 -11.20 -0.92
CA THR A 206 14.89 -12.49 -0.33
C THR A 206 14.93 -12.43 1.20
N LYS A 207 15.45 -11.34 1.78
CA LYS A 207 15.46 -11.12 3.24
C LYS A 207 14.04 -11.04 3.81
N LEU A 208 13.16 -10.26 3.18
CA LEU A 208 11.75 -10.15 3.58
C LEU A 208 11.03 -11.49 3.46
N LEU A 209 11.24 -12.21 2.35
CA LEU A 209 10.61 -13.52 2.13
C LEU A 209 11.08 -14.56 3.15
N ARG A 210 12.38 -14.60 3.48
CA ARG A 210 12.91 -15.49 4.53
C ARG A 210 12.32 -15.16 5.90
N LEU A 211 12.25 -13.88 6.26
CA LEU A 211 11.64 -13.47 7.51
C LEU A 211 10.16 -13.85 7.56
N ALA A 212 9.43 -13.74 6.45
CA ALA A 212 8.04 -14.19 6.36
C ALA A 212 7.91 -15.71 6.57
N GLU A 213 8.81 -16.50 6.00
CA GLU A 213 8.88 -17.96 6.23
C GLU A 213 9.16 -18.29 7.71
N GLU A 214 10.09 -17.57 8.34
CA GLU A 214 10.41 -17.72 9.77
C GLU A 214 9.22 -17.37 10.66
N ILE A 215 8.55 -16.23 10.42
CA ILE A 215 7.36 -15.81 11.16
C ILE A 215 6.25 -16.85 11.01
N ALA A 216 5.93 -17.25 9.77
CA ALA A 216 4.91 -18.24 9.50
C ALA A 216 5.18 -19.56 10.26
N ARG A 217 6.43 -20.02 10.24
CA ARG A 217 6.81 -21.29 10.89
C ARG A 217 6.87 -21.19 12.40
N PHE A 218 7.59 -20.22 12.96
CA PHE A 218 7.94 -20.20 14.38
C PHE A 218 6.93 -19.46 15.24
N GLU A 219 6.30 -18.41 14.71
CA GLU A 219 5.31 -17.62 15.46
C GLU A 219 3.89 -18.21 15.28
N PHE A 220 3.56 -18.76 14.10
CA PHE A 220 2.20 -19.25 13.79
C PHE A 220 2.10 -20.77 13.55
N SER A 221 3.22 -21.50 13.64
CA SER A 221 3.25 -22.95 13.43
C SER A 221 2.66 -23.39 12.09
N CYS A 222 2.78 -22.55 11.05
CA CYS A 222 2.38 -22.91 9.69
C CYS A 222 3.37 -23.93 9.10
N ASN A 223 2.86 -24.89 8.35
CA ASN A 223 3.67 -25.90 7.65
C ASN A 223 3.83 -25.57 6.15
N LYS A 224 3.06 -24.61 5.62
CA LYS A 224 3.09 -24.20 4.22
C LYS A 224 3.00 -22.69 4.10
N ILE A 225 3.63 -22.18 3.05
CA ILE A 225 3.51 -20.77 2.65
C ILE A 225 3.23 -20.68 1.16
N TYR A 226 2.18 -19.94 0.82
CA TYR A 226 1.74 -19.72 -0.55
C TYR A 226 1.98 -18.27 -0.94
N VAL A 227 2.47 -18.04 -2.16
CA VAL A 227 2.67 -16.70 -2.70
C VAL A 227 1.70 -16.46 -3.85
N LEU A 228 0.96 -15.36 -3.76
CA LEU A 228 0.17 -14.85 -4.88
C LEU A 228 1.10 -14.18 -5.90
N SER A 229 1.63 -14.98 -6.81
CA SER A 229 2.68 -14.58 -7.74
C SER A 229 2.13 -14.35 -9.15
N GLY A 230 2.35 -13.15 -9.70
CA GLY A 230 2.12 -12.88 -11.11
C GLY A 230 2.97 -13.78 -12.00
N VAL A 231 2.46 -14.15 -13.19
CA VAL A 231 3.11 -15.14 -14.08
C VAL A 231 4.58 -14.78 -14.37
N GLY A 232 4.85 -13.51 -14.67
CA GLY A 232 6.20 -13.04 -15.04
C GLY A 232 7.24 -13.04 -13.91
N VAL A 233 6.83 -13.23 -12.64
CA VAL A 233 7.74 -13.21 -11.49
C VAL A 233 7.88 -14.57 -10.81
N ARG A 234 7.26 -15.64 -11.35
CA ARG A 234 7.34 -16.99 -10.76
C ARG A 234 8.77 -17.52 -10.68
N GLU A 235 9.62 -17.20 -11.64
CA GLU A 235 11.02 -17.66 -11.67
C GLU A 235 11.84 -17.12 -10.49
N TYR A 236 11.53 -15.91 -10.03
CA TYR A 236 12.14 -15.35 -8.81
C TYR A 236 11.86 -16.25 -7.60
N TYR A 237 10.63 -16.72 -7.43
CA TYR A 237 10.23 -17.60 -6.33
C TYR A 237 10.80 -19.02 -6.47
N ARG A 238 10.94 -19.54 -7.71
CA ARG A 238 11.60 -20.85 -7.95
C ARG A 238 13.03 -20.88 -7.41
N LYS A 239 13.79 -19.80 -7.61
CA LYS A 239 15.14 -19.64 -7.05
C LYS A 239 15.18 -19.63 -5.52
N GLN A 240 14.05 -19.38 -4.85
CA GLN A 240 13.90 -19.41 -3.39
C GLN A 240 13.29 -20.73 -2.88
N GLY A 241 13.14 -21.73 -3.74
CA GLY A 241 12.64 -23.06 -3.39
C GLY A 241 11.11 -23.21 -3.46
N TYR A 242 10.40 -22.25 -4.06
CA TYR A 242 8.96 -22.38 -4.31
C TYR A 242 8.72 -23.14 -5.60
N ARG A 243 7.60 -23.87 -5.66
CA ARG A 243 7.14 -24.60 -6.85
C ARG A 243 5.74 -24.17 -7.23
N LYS A 244 5.45 -24.14 -8.54
CA LYS A 244 4.07 -23.99 -9.04
C LYS A 244 3.45 -25.38 -9.08
N LEU A 245 2.29 -25.55 -8.45
CA LEU A 245 1.45 -26.75 -8.61
C LEU A 245 0.33 -26.40 -9.58
N ASP A 246 0.10 -27.21 -10.60
CA ASP A 246 -0.80 -26.84 -11.71
C ASP A 246 -2.23 -26.56 -11.25
N GLU A 247 -2.73 -27.37 -10.32
CA GLU A 247 -4.02 -27.25 -9.63
C GLU A 247 -4.20 -25.93 -8.84
N LEU A 248 -3.10 -25.27 -8.45
CA LEU A 248 -3.14 -24.12 -7.53
C LEU A 248 -2.71 -22.82 -8.20
N PRO A 249 -3.34 -21.67 -7.92
CA PRO A 249 -2.93 -20.39 -8.48
C PRO A 249 -1.63 -19.84 -7.86
N TYR A 250 -1.11 -20.49 -6.81
CA TYR A 250 0.00 -20.01 -5.98
C TYR A 250 1.36 -20.59 -6.36
N MET A 251 2.42 -19.90 -5.97
CA MET A 251 3.74 -20.51 -5.76
C MET A 251 3.77 -21.06 -4.34
N VAL A 252 4.15 -22.32 -4.16
CA VAL A 252 4.03 -23.05 -2.89
C VAL A 252 5.40 -23.47 -2.38
N LYS A 253 5.60 -23.37 -1.06
CA LYS A 253 6.75 -23.95 -0.36
C LYS A 253 6.29 -24.60 0.94
N GLU A 254 6.79 -25.80 1.19
CA GLU A 254 6.64 -26.50 2.47
C GLU A 254 7.67 -25.94 3.46
N LEU A 255 7.22 -25.56 4.64
CA LEU A 255 8.04 -25.12 5.76
C LEU A 255 8.36 -26.36 6.61
N LYS A 256 9.38 -27.14 6.20
CA LYS A 256 9.77 -28.36 6.91
C LYS A 256 10.10 -28.05 8.37
N ASN A 257 9.55 -28.83 9.30
CA ASN A 257 10.11 -28.97 10.63
C ASN A 257 11.34 -29.87 10.55
N ASN A 258 12.53 -29.29 10.50
CA ASN A 258 13.70 -30.02 10.95
C ASN A 258 13.57 -30.10 12.48
N ILE A 259 12.99 -31.20 12.96
CA ILE A 259 13.23 -31.72 14.30
C ILE A 259 14.54 -32.49 14.23
#